data_AF-A0A8J5I2F0-F1
#
_entry.id   AF-A0A8J5I2F0-F1
#
_cell.length_a   1.000
_cell.length_b   1.000
_cell.length_c   1.000
_cell.angle_alpha   90.00
_cell.angle_beta   90.00
_cell.angle_gamma   90.00
#
_symmetry.space_group_name_H-M   'P 1'
#
loop_
_entity.id
_entity.type
_entity.pdbx_description
1 polymer ?
#
loop_
_entity_poly.entity_id
_entity_poly.type
_entity_poly.pdbx_seq_one_letter_code
_entity_poly.pdbx_strand_id
1 'polypeptide(L)' 'MELKDLAPLLLKKERANGDIDPSMLTDILRDGRSANNRRKELVAMIERHPVLSDRDMMFRNHTERYEFGLKKAFHYVKL' A
#
# COMPACT_ATOMS: atom_id res chain seq x y z
N MET A 1 -16.25 -22.21 -13.63
CA MET A 1 -15.23 -21.25 -13.18
C MET A 1 -15.97 -20.04 -12.65
N GLU A 2 -15.83 -19.74 -11.36
CA GLU A 2 -16.50 -18.57 -10.77
C GLU A 2 -15.73 -17.29 -11.09
N LEU A 3 -16.40 -16.14 -11.04
CA LEU A 3 -15.79 -14.83 -11.26
C LEU A 3 -14.56 -14.59 -10.38
N LYS A 4 -14.59 -15.08 -9.13
CA LYS A 4 -13.47 -14.97 -8.18
C LYS A 4 -12.21 -15.71 -8.65
N ASP A 5 -12.38 -16.82 -9.36
CA ASP A 5 -11.29 -17.63 -9.89
C ASP A 5 -10.78 -17.05 -11.23
N LEU A 6 -11.66 -16.36 -11.96
CA LEU A 6 -11.36 -15.74 -13.25
C LEU A 6 -10.61 -14.41 -13.09
N ALA A 7 -10.90 -13.61 -12.06
CA ALA A 7 -10.31 -12.28 -11.90
C ALA A 7 -8.76 -12.27 -11.83
N PRO A 8 -8.08 -13.17 -11.08
CA PRO A 8 -6.62 -13.26 -11.09
C PRO A 8 -6.05 -13.62 -12.48
N LEU A 9 -6.76 -14.46 -13.25
CA LEU A 9 -6.34 -14.88 -14.59
C LEU A 9 -6.44 -13.72 -15.59
N LEU A 10 -7.54 -12.96 -15.54
CA LEU A 10 -7.71 -11.75 -16.36
C LEU A 10 -6.65 -10.70 -16.01
N LEU A 11 -6.39 -10.46 -14.72
CA LEU A 11 -5.34 -9.54 -14.31
C LEU A 11 -3.95 -9.97 -14.80
N LYS A 12 -3.66 -11.28 -14.79
CA LYS A 12 -2.41 -11.82 -15.34
C LYS A 12 -2.31 -11.61 -16.85
N LYS A 13 -3.42 -11.82 -17.58
CA LYS A 13 -3.50 -11.56 -19.02
C LYS A 13 -3.21 -10.08 -19.34
N GLU A 14 -3.86 -9.16 -18.64
CA GLU A 14 -3.64 -7.72 -18.85
C GLU A 14 -2.20 -7.30 -18.55
N ARG A 15 -1.59 -7.85 -17.48
CA ARG A 15 -0.18 -7.58 -17.15
C ARG A 15 0.81 -8.12 -18.18
N ALA A 16 0.47 -9.18 -18.92
CA ALA A 16 1.33 -9.76 -19.94
C ALA A 16 1.36 -8.93 -21.24
N ASN A 17 0.34 -8.10 -21.48
CA ASN A 17 0.22 -7.28 -22.68
C ASN A 17 0.92 -5.91 -22.54
N GLY A 18 1.65 -5.67 -21.46
CA GLY A 18 2.32 -4.40 -21.22
C GLY A 18 3.67 -4.31 -21.95
N ASP A 19 3.84 -3.30 -22.79
CA ASP A 19 5.09 -3.04 -23.52
C ASP A 19 6.12 -2.21 -22.72
N ILE A 20 5.75 -1.79 -21.50
CA ILE A 20 6.55 -0.92 -20.64
C ILE A 20 6.97 -1.70 -19.40
N ASP A 21 8.26 -1.63 -19.02
CA ASP A 21 8.72 -2.12 -17.73
C ASP A 21 8.12 -1.27 -16.59
N PRO A 22 7.20 -1.82 -15.77
CA PRO A 22 6.59 -1.08 -14.68
C PRO A 22 7.61 -0.63 -13.64
N SER A 23 8.72 -1.36 -13.45
CA SER A 23 9.77 -1.01 -12.50
C SER A 23 10.44 0.30 -12.89
N MET A 24 10.89 0.40 -14.15
CA MET A 24 11.44 1.63 -14.71
C MET A 24 10.42 2.78 -14.67
N LEU A 25 9.17 2.53 -15.08
CA LEU A 25 8.13 3.56 -15.03
C LEU A 25 7.90 4.08 -13.60
N THR A 26 7.85 3.19 -12.60
CA THR A 26 7.68 3.62 -11.21
C THR A 26 8.88 4.38 -10.66
N ASP A 27 10.10 4.10 -11.13
CA ASP A 27 11.27 4.88 -10.77
C ASP A 27 11.15 6.30 -11.34
N ILE A 28 10.74 6.45 -12.61
CA ILE A 28 10.53 7.76 -13.25
C ILE A 28 9.45 8.57 -12.52
N LEU A 29 8.30 7.95 -12.21
CA LEU A 29 7.17 8.61 -11.55
C LEU A 29 7.42 8.97 -10.08
N ARG A 30 8.51 8.48 -9.48
CA ARG A 30 8.83 8.66 -8.05
C ARG A 30 10.18 9.33 -7.87
N ASP A 31 10.51 10.25 -8.76
CA ASP A 31 11.72 11.08 -8.69
C ASP A 31 13.03 10.27 -8.72
N GLY A 32 13.01 9.15 -9.44
CA GLY A 32 14.14 8.26 -9.65
C GLY A 32 14.17 7.02 -8.75
N ARG A 33 15.09 6.10 -9.08
CA ARG A 33 15.24 4.80 -8.41
C ARG A 33 15.46 4.94 -6.90
N SER A 34 16.33 5.85 -6.48
CA SER A 34 16.67 6.04 -5.06
C SER A 34 15.45 6.45 -4.23
N ALA A 35 14.70 7.46 -4.70
CA ALA A 35 13.49 7.93 -4.04
C ALA A 35 12.38 6.86 -4.03
N ASN A 36 12.20 6.12 -5.14
CA ASN A 36 11.25 5.00 -5.17
C ASN A 36 11.64 3.87 -4.20
N ASN A 37 12.93 3.54 -4.10
CA ASN A 37 13.44 2.53 -3.16
C ASN A 37 13.18 2.96 -1.72
N ARG A 38 13.54 4.20 -1.36
CA ARG A 38 13.26 4.74 -0.03
C ARG A 38 11.77 4.74 0.29
N ARG A 39 10.92 5.12 -0.66
CA ARG A 39 9.47 5.04 -0.51
C ARG A 39 9.00 3.61 -0.23
N LYS A 40 9.52 2.61 -0.97
CA LYS A 40 9.18 1.18 -0.76
C LYS A 40 9.60 0.71 0.64
N GLU A 41 10.78 1.11 1.13
CA GLU A 41 11.22 0.83 2.50
C GLU A 41 10.26 1.41 3.54
N LEU A 42 9.88 2.69 3.38
CA LEU A 42 8.96 3.36 4.30
C LEU A 42 7.57 2.70 4.30
N VAL A 43 7.07 2.30 3.13
CA VAL A 43 5.79 1.55 3.04
C VAL A 43 5.90 0.21 3.78
N ALA A 44 6.97 -0.55 3.55
CA ALA A 44 7.17 -1.84 4.21
C ALA A 44 7.30 -1.70 5.75
N MET A 45 7.92 -0.61 6.22
CA MET A 45 8.00 -0.29 7.65
C MET A 45 6.61 -0.06 8.25
N ILE A 46 5.77 0.73 7.59
CA ILE A 46 4.40 1.00 8.03
C ILE A 46 3.53 -0.27 8.01
N GLU A 47 3.66 -1.11 6.98
CA GLU A 47 2.92 -2.37 6.84
C GLU A 47 3.23 -3.39 7.94
N ARG A 48 4.46 -3.38 8.48
CA ARG A 48 4.88 -4.28 9.58
C ARG A 48 4.60 -3.71 10.96
N HIS A 49 4.32 -2.42 11.08
CA HIS A 49 4.14 -1.79 12.39
C HIS A 49 2.77 -2.16 13.00
N PRO A 50 2.72 -2.70 14.23
CA PRO A 50 1.52 -3.32 14.82
C PRO A 50 0.30 -2.39 14.94
N VAL A 51 0.51 -1.08 14.97
CA VAL A 51 -0.58 -0.08 15.04
C VAL A 51 -0.80 0.66 13.73
N LEU A 52 0.25 0.87 12.92
CA LEU A 52 0.13 1.74 11.74
C LEU A 52 -0.38 0.95 10.54
N SER A 53 -0.15 -0.37 10.52
CA SER A 53 -0.60 -1.30 9.49
C SER A 53 -2.12 -1.49 9.46
N ASP A 54 -2.82 -1.21 10.56
CA ASP A 54 -4.27 -1.36 10.70
C ASP A 54 -5.04 -0.64 9.57
N ARG A 55 -5.95 -1.33 8.88
CA ARG A 55 -6.76 -0.79 7.77
C ARG A 55 -8.26 -0.72 8.06
N ASP A 56 -8.67 -1.03 9.29
CA ASP A 56 -10.08 -1.25 9.63
C ASP A 56 -10.84 0.02 10.00
N MET A 57 -10.30 1.19 9.63
CA MET A 57 -10.93 2.50 9.91
C MET A 57 -12.35 2.61 9.34
N MET A 58 -12.64 1.93 8.23
CA MET A 58 -13.98 1.92 7.60
C MET A 58 -15.04 1.22 8.45
N PHE A 59 -14.64 0.31 9.34
CA PHE A 59 -15.55 -0.48 10.18
C PHE A 59 -15.78 0.14 11.57
N ARG A 60 -15.19 1.33 11.81
CA ARG A 60 -15.23 2.03 13.10
C ARG A 60 -16.22 3.19 13.09
N ASN A 61 -16.87 3.40 14.22
CA ASN A 61 -17.67 4.60 14.45
C ASN A 61 -16.78 5.86 14.55
N HIS A 62 -17.39 7.03 14.69
CA HIS A 62 -16.66 8.30 14.71
C HIS A 62 -15.65 8.38 15.88
N THR A 63 -16.07 8.03 17.08
CA THR A 63 -15.24 8.06 18.29
C THR A 63 -14.06 7.11 18.18
N GLU A 64 -14.32 5.87 17.76
CA GLU A 64 -13.27 4.86 17.56
C GLU A 64 -12.24 5.29 16.51
N ARG A 65 -12.69 5.92 15.41
CA ARG A 65 -11.78 6.47 14.38
C ARG A 65 -10.91 7.60 14.95
N TYR A 66 -11.49 8.49 15.75
CA TYR A 66 -10.75 9.59 16.36
C TYR A 66 -9.67 9.07 17.32
N GLU A 67 -10.04 8.18 18.25
CA GLU A 67 -9.11 7.59 19.22
C GLU A 67 -8.00 6.80 18.53
N PHE A 68 -8.35 5.99 17.52
CA PHE A 68 -7.36 5.23 16.78
C PHE A 68 -6.45 6.12 15.93
N GLY A 69 -6.99 7.24 15.40
CA GLY A 69 -6.22 8.27 14.71
C GLY A 69 -5.15 8.89 15.61
N LEU A 70 -5.51 9.26 16.84
CA LEU A 70 -4.58 9.76 17.85
C LEU A 70 -3.50 8.71 18.18
N LYS A 71 -3.91 7.45 18.36
CA LYS A 71 -2.98 6.34 18.59
C LYS A 71 -1.98 6.20 17.43
N LYS A 72 -2.44 6.24 16.18
CA LYS A 72 -1.55 6.20 15.01
C LYS A 72 -0.60 7.39 14.97
N ALA A 73 -1.07 8.60 15.24
CA ALA A 73 -0.21 9.79 15.27
C ALA A 73 0.91 9.65 16.31
N PHE A 74 0.58 9.19 17.52
CA PHE A 74 1.58 8.93 18.57
C PHE A 74 2.66 7.92 18.13
N HIS A 75 2.27 6.82 17.47
CA HIS A 75 3.24 5.85 16.97
C HIS A 75 4.04 6.39 15.78
N TYR A 76 3.43 7.19 14.90
CA TYR A 76 4.11 7.75 13.74
C TYR A 76 5.23 8.72 14.13
N VAL A 77 5.02 9.56 15.15
CA VAL A 77 6.05 10.50 15.65
C VAL A 77 7.24 9.77 16.30
N LYS A 78 7.08 8.51 16.70
CA LYS A 78 8.11 7.69 17.34
C LYS A 78 8.90 6.78 16.39
N LEU A 79 8.58 6.82 15.09
CA LEU A 79 9.31 6.08 14.07
C LEU A 79 10.74 6.60 13.87
#